data_AF-A0A2V8HWN2-F1
#
_entry.id   AF-A0A2V8HWN2-F1
#
_cell.length_a   1.000
_cell.length_b   1.000
_cell.length_c   1.000
_cell.angle_alpha   90.00
_cell.angle_beta   90.00
_cell.angle_gamma   90.00
#
_symmetry.space_group_name_H-M   'P 1'
#
loop_
_entity.id
_entity.type
_entity.pdbx_description
1 polymer ?
#
loop_
_entity_poly.entity_id
_entity_poly.type
_entity_poly.pdbx_seq_one_letter_code
_entity_poly.pdbx_strand_id
1 'polypeptide(L)'
;MSAGATVARAKWPSFAEPVLQNGVLEFRMAEVLVEFKDVVLQHGSDEYVARACGAPASHGLWQGWVEFISRDGRQVVRSPRETTQPNREDTVYWATGLTPVYLEGALLRALQGPLSSAPPAPAAAPVFDQPAPDFVPAATRPESVLNPFSVFQKGESLLRSQLQALSTWHLVNVIRAYSLSDARSETLNSMTQAALVDLIVRGVRSRTETPA
;
A
#
# COMPACT_ATOMS: atom_id res chain seq x y z
N MET A 1 -23.00 -52.17 30.66
CA MET A 1 -21.86 -51.23 30.65
C MET A 1 -21.88 -50.51 29.31
N SER A 2 -22.26 -49.24 29.28
CA SER A 2 -22.12 -48.38 28.11
C SER A 2 -21.92 -46.96 28.61
N ALA A 3 -20.74 -46.40 28.34
CA ALA A 3 -20.33 -45.09 28.81
C ALA A 3 -20.86 -44.01 27.85
N GLY A 4 -21.78 -43.18 28.35
CA GLY A 4 -22.25 -41.99 27.64
C GLY A 4 -21.23 -40.85 27.78
N ALA A 5 -20.62 -40.45 26.67
CA ALA A 5 -19.76 -39.28 26.61
C ALA A 5 -20.59 -38.02 26.91
N THR A 6 -20.29 -37.37 28.04
CA THR A 6 -20.88 -36.09 28.43
C THR A 6 -20.15 -34.99 27.68
N VAL A 7 -20.82 -34.38 26.69
CA VAL A 7 -20.35 -33.15 26.05
C VAL A 7 -20.61 -32.00 27.03
N ALA A 8 -19.53 -31.48 27.62
CA ALA A 8 -19.59 -30.27 28.43
C ALA A 8 -19.98 -29.08 27.53
N ARG A 9 -21.20 -28.56 27.71
CA ARG A 9 -21.62 -27.25 27.19
C ARG A 9 -20.75 -26.19 27.86
N ALA A 10 -19.75 -25.68 27.14
CA ALA A 10 -19.09 -24.43 27.51
C ALA A 10 -20.15 -23.32 27.49
N LYS A 11 -20.47 -22.82 28.69
CA LYS A 11 -21.47 -21.78 28.93
C LYS A 11 -20.83 -20.44 28.56
N TRP A 12 -21.08 -19.97 27.33
CA TRP A 12 -20.73 -18.62 26.92
C TRP A 12 -21.39 -17.59 27.86
N PRO A 13 -20.67 -16.57 28.38
CA PRO A 13 -21.30 -15.44 29.03
C PRO A 13 -21.94 -14.56 27.95
N SER A 14 -23.28 -14.57 27.93
CA SER A 14 -24.12 -13.76 27.05
C SER A 14 -23.96 -12.27 27.36
N PHE A 15 -23.21 -11.54 26.53
CA PHE A 15 -23.13 -10.06 26.54
C PHE A 15 -23.94 -9.44 25.38
N ALA A 16 -25.12 -10.00 25.09
CA ALA A 16 -26.11 -9.29 24.29
C ALA A 16 -26.85 -8.30 25.20
N GLU A 17 -26.46 -7.04 25.21
CA GLU A 17 -27.30 -5.99 25.80
C GLU A 17 -28.46 -5.69 24.84
N PRO A 18 -29.73 -5.90 25.24
CA PRO A 18 -30.86 -5.60 24.38
C PRO A 18 -31.05 -4.08 24.27
N VAL A 19 -31.04 -3.56 23.04
CA VAL A 19 -31.47 -2.19 22.75
C VAL A 19 -32.92 -2.23 22.30
N LEU A 20 -33.81 -1.53 23.00
CA LEU A 20 -35.21 -1.39 22.61
C LEU A 20 -35.33 -0.30 21.54
N GLN A 21 -35.60 -0.70 20.29
CA GLN A 21 -35.98 0.22 19.23
C GLN A 21 -37.35 -0.22 18.69
N ASN A 22 -38.36 0.65 18.81
CA ASN A 22 -39.73 0.44 18.34
C ASN A 22 -40.48 -0.79 18.92
N GLY A 23 -40.11 -1.26 20.12
CA GLY A 23 -40.83 -2.35 20.80
C GLY A 23 -40.52 -3.77 20.28
N VAL A 24 -39.51 -3.92 19.42
CA VAL A 24 -39.01 -5.22 18.95
C VAL A 24 -37.63 -5.46 19.53
N LEU A 25 -37.41 -6.62 20.16
CA LEU A 25 -36.09 -7.08 20.60
C LEU A 25 -35.24 -7.45 19.38
N GLU A 26 -34.49 -6.50 18.83
CA GLU A 26 -33.48 -6.82 17.82
C GLU A 26 -32.20 -7.33 18.49
N PHE A 27 -31.94 -8.64 18.37
CA PHE A 27 -30.67 -9.23 18.73
C PHE A 27 -29.59 -8.79 17.72
N ARG A 28 -28.84 -7.73 18.06
CA ARG A 28 -27.66 -7.31 17.29
C ARG A 28 -26.52 -8.27 17.58
N MET A 29 -26.52 -9.40 16.88
CA MET A 29 -25.52 -10.45 17.01
C MET A 29 -24.19 -9.94 16.47
N ALA A 30 -23.15 -10.07 17.30
CA ALA A 30 -21.78 -10.01 16.81
C ALA A 30 -21.55 -11.14 15.80
N GLU A 31 -20.83 -10.85 14.74
CA GLU A 31 -20.49 -11.82 13.70
C GLU A 31 -18.99 -11.83 13.43
N VAL A 32 -18.47 -12.98 13.01
CA VAL A 32 -17.11 -13.10 12.49
C VAL A 32 -17.15 -12.66 11.03
N LEU A 33 -16.41 -11.60 10.71
CA LEU A 33 -16.31 -11.04 9.37
C LEU A 33 -15.21 -11.72 8.56
N VAL A 34 -14.06 -11.93 9.17
CA VAL A 34 -12.89 -12.59 8.57
C VAL A 34 -12.19 -13.45 9.62
N GLU A 35 -11.78 -14.67 9.22
CA GLU A 35 -10.95 -15.56 10.04
C GLU A 35 -9.59 -15.75 9.37
N PHE A 36 -8.51 -15.47 10.11
CA PHE A 36 -7.14 -15.51 9.59
C PHE A 36 -6.49 -16.87 9.88
N LYS A 37 -6.94 -17.91 9.18
CA LYS A 37 -6.52 -19.30 9.45
C LYS A 37 -5.03 -19.56 9.21
N ASP A 38 -4.43 -18.82 8.27
CA ASP A 38 -3.03 -18.99 7.89
C ASP A 38 -2.07 -18.06 8.65
N VAL A 39 -2.59 -17.21 9.55
CA VAL A 39 -1.78 -16.29 10.36
C VAL A 39 -1.74 -16.80 11.79
N VAL A 40 -0.59 -17.34 12.18
CA VAL A 40 -0.32 -17.75 13.57
C VAL A 40 0.48 -16.64 14.25
N LEU A 41 -0.11 -16.06 15.29
CA LEU A 41 0.51 -14.99 16.06
C LEU A 41 1.14 -15.58 17.31
N GLN A 42 2.43 -15.30 17.53
CA GLN A 42 3.15 -15.82 18.68
C GLN A 42 3.33 -14.73 19.75
N HIS A 43 2.97 -15.05 20.99
CA HIS A 43 3.28 -14.22 22.14
C HIS A 43 3.85 -15.08 23.27
N GLY A 44 5.17 -15.00 23.49
CA GLY A 44 5.85 -15.90 24.40
C GLY A 44 5.78 -17.35 23.90
N SER A 45 5.22 -18.25 24.72
CA SER A 45 5.00 -19.65 24.36
C SER A 45 3.66 -19.94 23.70
N ASP A 46 2.77 -18.94 23.64
CA ASP A 46 1.39 -19.14 23.19
C ASP A 46 1.22 -18.73 21.73
N GLU A 47 0.45 -19.54 21.00
CA GLU A 47 0.08 -19.32 19.61
C GLU A 47 -1.41 -18.95 19.55
N TYR A 48 -1.73 -17.91 18.77
CA TYR A 48 -3.09 -17.40 18.61
C TYR A 48 -3.51 -17.36 17.14
N VAL A 49 -4.79 -17.67 16.91
CA VAL A 49 -5.48 -17.43 15.63
C VAL A 49 -6.38 -16.21 15.78
N ALA A 50 -6.34 -15.31 14.80
CA ALA A 50 -7.14 -14.09 14.82
C ALA A 50 -8.47 -14.24 14.08
N ARG A 51 -9.49 -13.54 14.57
CA ARG A 51 -10.79 -13.31 13.92
C ARG A 51 -11.15 -11.84 13.99
N ALA A 52 -11.43 -11.23 12.85
CA ALA A 52 -12.06 -9.92 12.82
C ALA A 52 -13.57 -10.11 13.01
N CYS A 53 -14.12 -9.43 14.02
CA CYS A 53 -15.53 -9.50 14.40
C CYS A 53 -16.16 -8.12 14.23
N GLY A 54 -17.47 -8.09 13.98
CA GLY A 54 -18.24 -6.87 13.88
C GLY A 54 -19.63 -6.99 14.47
N ALA A 55 -20.21 -5.86 14.87
CA ALA A 55 -21.61 -5.78 15.29
C ALA A 55 -22.18 -4.38 15.00
N PRO A 56 -23.51 -4.25 14.83
CA PRO A 56 -24.14 -2.95 14.77
C PRO A 56 -24.01 -2.19 16.11
N ALA A 57 -23.58 -0.93 16.03
CA ALA A 57 -23.44 0.02 17.12
C ALA A 57 -24.59 1.05 17.13
N SER A 58 -24.54 2.04 18.01
CA SER A 58 -25.55 3.10 18.07
C SER A 58 -25.64 3.90 16.76
N HIS A 59 -26.81 4.49 16.50
CA HIS A 59 -27.07 5.35 15.33
C HIS A 59 -26.86 4.72 13.95
N GLY A 60 -27.02 3.39 13.83
CA GLY A 60 -26.88 2.68 12.56
C GLY A 60 -25.43 2.43 12.13
N LEU A 61 -24.46 2.84 12.95
CA LEU A 61 -23.05 2.55 12.75
C LEU A 61 -22.75 1.08 13.01
N TRP A 62 -21.57 0.64 12.61
CA TRP A 62 -21.00 -0.66 12.91
C TRP A 62 -19.67 -0.48 13.63
N GLN A 63 -19.37 -1.39 14.54
CA GLN A 63 -18.08 -1.43 15.23
C GLN A 63 -17.35 -2.73 14.89
N GLY A 64 -16.02 -2.66 14.81
CA GLY A 64 -15.14 -3.79 14.57
C GLY A 64 -14.12 -3.98 15.69
N TRP A 65 -13.80 -5.23 16.01
CA TRP A 65 -12.72 -5.63 16.92
C TRP A 65 -12.08 -6.93 16.42
N VAL A 66 -10.94 -7.28 17.00
CA VAL A 66 -10.25 -8.55 16.73
C VAL A 66 -10.28 -9.45 17.97
N GLU A 67 -10.69 -10.70 17.78
CA GLU A 67 -10.58 -11.78 18.75
C GLU A 67 -9.37 -12.64 18.44
N PHE A 68 -8.67 -13.08 19.48
CA PHE A 68 -7.52 -13.95 19.42
C PHE A 68 -7.80 -15.18 20.25
N ILE A 69 -7.81 -16.33 19.59
CA ILE A 69 -8.11 -17.62 20.18
C ILE A 69 -6.79 -18.38 20.28
N SER A 70 -6.41 -18.80 21.49
CA SER A 70 -5.24 -19.65 21.68
C SER A 70 -5.40 -20.93 20.85
N ARG A 71 -4.31 -21.51 20.38
CA ARG A 71 -4.35 -22.70 19.53
C ARG A 71 -5.03 -23.91 20.19
N ASP A 72 -4.98 -23.99 21.52
CA ASP A 72 -5.69 -25.01 22.31
C ASP A 72 -7.17 -24.65 22.58
N GLY A 73 -7.62 -23.48 22.14
CA GLY A 73 -8.99 -22.97 22.26
C GLY A 73 -9.38 -22.57 23.68
N ARG A 74 -8.48 -22.62 24.66
CA ARG A 74 -8.79 -22.39 26.07
C ARG A 74 -8.86 -20.92 26.45
N GLN A 75 -8.12 -20.07 25.73
CA GLN A 75 -8.07 -18.64 25.98
C GLN A 75 -8.58 -17.89 24.76
N VAL A 76 -9.51 -16.98 25.00
CA VAL A 76 -9.97 -16.00 24.02
C VAL A 76 -9.76 -14.63 24.60
N VAL A 77 -8.92 -13.83 23.95
CA VAL A 77 -8.74 -12.41 24.28
C VAL A 77 -9.26 -11.58 23.12
N ARG A 78 -9.73 -10.37 23.42
CA ARG A 78 -10.24 -9.45 22.40
C ARG A 78 -9.58 -8.09 22.55
N SER A 79 -9.33 -7.46 21.43
CA SER A 79 -8.98 -6.04 21.39
C SER A 79 -10.17 -5.17 21.84
N PRO A 80 -9.91 -3.92 22.23
CA PRO A 80 -10.93 -2.87 22.24
C PRO A 80 -11.56 -2.68 20.84
N ARG A 81 -12.49 -1.73 20.73
CA ARG A 81 -13.02 -1.32 19.42
C ARG A 81 -11.89 -0.74 18.55
N GLU A 82 -11.62 -1.39 17.42
CA GLU A 82 -10.57 -1.02 16.46
C GLU A 82 -11.09 -0.08 15.37
N THR A 83 -12.37 -0.18 15.01
CA THR A 83 -12.99 0.73 14.03
C THR A 83 -14.46 1.02 14.35
N THR A 84 -14.96 2.12 13.79
CA THR A 84 -16.38 2.43 13.66
C THR A 84 -16.65 2.82 12.22
N GLN A 85 -17.56 2.10 11.59
CA GLN A 85 -17.90 2.22 10.18
C GLN A 85 -19.37 2.60 10.03
N PRO A 86 -19.78 3.22 8.90
CA PRO A 86 -21.16 3.64 8.73
C PRO A 86 -22.11 2.45 8.44
N ASN A 87 -21.58 1.29 8.03
CA ASN A 87 -22.38 0.09 7.77
C ASN A 87 -21.52 -1.20 7.88
N ARG A 88 -22.18 -2.35 7.70
CA ARG A 88 -21.56 -3.68 7.72
C ARG A 88 -20.52 -3.88 6.61
N GLU A 89 -20.82 -3.44 5.39
CA GLU A 89 -19.96 -3.64 4.23
C GLU A 89 -18.61 -2.97 4.40
N ASP A 90 -18.60 -1.73 4.91
CA ASP A 90 -17.38 -1.01 5.25
C ASP A 90 -16.61 -1.66 6.42
N THR A 91 -17.32 -2.35 7.32
CA THR A 91 -16.69 -3.15 8.39
C THR A 91 -16.05 -4.42 7.84
N VAL A 92 -16.67 -5.08 6.86
CA VAL A 92 -16.07 -6.20 6.14
C VAL A 92 -14.83 -5.74 5.37
N TYR A 93 -14.89 -4.59 4.70
CA TYR A 93 -13.74 -4.03 3.99
C TYR A 93 -12.56 -3.72 4.93
N TRP A 94 -12.84 -3.16 6.11
CA TRP A 94 -11.83 -3.02 7.15
C TRP A 94 -11.23 -4.38 7.56
N ALA A 95 -12.09 -5.38 7.79
CA ALA A 95 -11.67 -6.71 8.23
C ALA A 95 -10.77 -7.41 7.21
N THR A 96 -11.03 -7.26 5.90
CA THR A 96 -10.20 -7.86 4.84
C THR A 96 -8.86 -7.13 4.63
N GLY A 97 -8.78 -5.87 5.04
CA GLY A 97 -7.55 -5.05 4.96
C GLY A 97 -6.55 -5.27 6.10
N LEU A 98 -6.86 -6.10 7.11
CA LEU A 98 -5.96 -6.32 8.24
C LEU A 98 -4.74 -7.15 7.84
N THR A 99 -3.56 -6.63 8.17
CA THR A 99 -2.27 -7.29 7.87
C THR A 99 -1.77 -8.08 9.08
N PRO A 100 -0.88 -9.08 8.89
CA PRO A 100 -0.27 -9.82 9.99
C PRO A 100 0.38 -8.90 11.04
N VAL A 101 1.13 -7.88 10.62
CA VAL A 101 1.77 -6.90 11.52
C VAL A 101 0.75 -6.14 12.36
N TYR A 102 -0.40 -5.78 11.78
CA TYR A 102 -1.46 -5.13 12.54
C TYR A 102 -2.06 -6.08 13.60
N LEU A 103 -2.28 -7.34 13.22
CA LEU A 103 -2.82 -8.37 14.12
C LEU A 103 -1.88 -8.66 15.29
N GLU A 104 -0.56 -8.70 15.07
CA GLU A 104 0.45 -8.82 16.12
C GLU A 104 0.36 -7.65 17.11
N GLY A 105 0.30 -6.42 16.60
CA GLY A 105 0.15 -5.22 17.44
C GLY A 105 -1.16 -5.19 18.23
N ALA A 106 -2.25 -5.66 17.63
CA ALA A 106 -3.56 -5.76 18.30
C ALA A 106 -3.56 -6.86 19.38
N LEU A 107 -2.89 -7.99 19.17
CA LEU A 107 -2.71 -9.04 20.18
C LEU A 107 -1.95 -8.52 21.40
N LEU A 108 -0.86 -7.78 21.19
CA LEU A 108 -0.09 -7.17 22.27
C LEU A 108 -0.96 -6.25 23.13
N ARG A 109 -1.77 -5.39 22.51
CA ARG A 109 -2.72 -4.51 23.23
C ARG A 109 -3.80 -5.30 23.97
N ALA A 110 -4.30 -6.38 23.38
CA ALA A 110 -5.32 -7.23 24.00
C ALA A 110 -4.79 -7.96 25.26
N LEU A 111 -3.52 -8.41 25.23
CA LEU A 111 -2.88 -9.12 26.33
C LEU A 111 -2.40 -8.21 27.45
N GLN A 112 -1.93 -7.00 27.13
CA GLN A 112 -1.40 -6.04 28.12
C GLN A 112 -2.50 -5.28 28.89
N GLY A 113 -3.77 -5.48 28.54
CA GLY A 113 -4.89 -4.70 29.07
C GLY A 113 -4.89 -3.27 28.52
N PRO A 114 -5.82 -2.40 28.97
CA PRO A 114 -5.82 -1.02 28.53
C PRO A 114 -4.50 -0.36 28.95
N LEU A 115 -3.59 -0.19 28.00
CA LEU A 115 -2.55 0.81 28.11
C LEU A 115 -3.29 2.09 28.47
N SER A 116 -3.00 2.66 29.64
CA SER A 116 -3.56 3.94 30.04
C SER A 116 -3.37 4.87 28.84
N SER A 117 -4.47 5.25 28.18
CA SER A 117 -4.35 6.15 27.04
C SER A 117 -3.88 7.46 27.63
N ALA A 118 -2.58 7.73 27.55
CA ALA A 118 -2.16 9.10 27.43
C ALA A 118 -3.04 9.65 26.30
N PRO A 119 -3.76 10.78 26.51
CA PRO A 119 -4.46 11.43 25.42
C PRO A 119 -3.50 11.45 24.23
N PRO A 120 -3.92 11.05 23.01
CA PRO A 120 -3.06 11.21 21.86
C PRO A 120 -2.56 12.64 21.92
N ALA A 121 -1.23 12.82 21.95
CA ALA A 121 -0.66 14.15 21.82
C ALA A 121 -1.44 14.83 20.68
N PRO A 122 -1.95 16.06 20.89
CA PRO A 122 -2.85 16.70 19.94
C PRO A 122 -2.29 16.46 18.55
N ALA A 123 -3.05 15.75 17.71
CA ALA A 123 -2.58 15.29 16.42
C ALA A 123 -1.92 16.48 15.75
N ALA A 124 -0.60 16.40 15.55
CA ALA A 124 0.12 17.50 14.93
C ALA A 124 -0.62 17.77 13.63
N ALA A 125 -1.17 18.99 13.50
CA ALA A 125 -1.85 19.36 12.29
C ALA A 125 -0.90 19.04 11.14
N PRO A 126 -1.38 18.40 10.05
CA PRO A 126 -0.57 18.22 8.87
C PRO A 126 0.11 19.56 8.57
N VAL A 127 1.45 19.56 8.49
CA VAL A 127 2.22 20.78 8.21
C VAL A 127 1.82 21.38 6.85
N PHE A 128 1.20 20.56 6.00
CA PHE A 128 0.71 20.93 4.69
C PHE A 128 -0.81 20.68 4.62
N ASP A 129 -1.55 21.68 4.17
CA ASP A 129 -3.00 21.61 3.98
C ASP A 129 -3.42 20.79 2.73
N GLN A 130 -2.44 20.41 1.92
CA GLN A 130 -2.63 19.75 0.64
C GLN A 130 -1.52 18.73 0.43
N PRO A 131 -1.74 17.69 -0.41
CA PRO A 131 -0.65 16.85 -0.90
C PRO A 131 0.47 17.73 -1.47
N ALA A 132 1.69 17.20 -1.50
CA ALA A 132 2.75 17.86 -2.26
C ALA A 132 2.20 18.19 -3.66
N PRO A 133 2.41 19.43 -4.16
CA PRO A 133 2.04 19.76 -5.52
C PRO A 133 2.57 18.66 -6.44
N ASP A 134 1.80 18.29 -7.47
CA ASP A 134 2.33 17.43 -8.52
C ASP A 134 3.70 17.97 -8.88
N PHE A 135 4.73 17.13 -8.71
CA PHE A 135 6.09 17.51 -9.03
C PHE A 135 6.11 17.75 -10.53
N VAL A 136 5.84 18.98 -10.95
CA VAL A 136 6.18 19.47 -12.26
C VAL A 136 7.68 19.58 -12.16
N PRO A 137 8.47 18.65 -12.73
CA PRO A 137 9.90 18.75 -12.67
C PRO A 137 10.22 20.13 -13.25
N ALA A 138 10.88 20.98 -12.46
CA ALA A 138 11.36 22.26 -12.92
C ALA A 138 12.37 21.99 -14.02
N ALA A 139 11.88 21.79 -15.26
CA ALA A 139 12.57 21.25 -16.42
C ALA A 139 13.96 20.71 -16.07
N THR A 140 14.01 19.61 -15.31
CA THR A 140 15.26 18.91 -15.06
C THR A 140 15.80 18.66 -16.45
N ARG A 141 16.95 19.25 -16.78
CA ARG A 141 17.62 18.99 -18.06
C ARG A 141 17.59 17.48 -18.22
N PRO A 142 16.98 16.93 -19.28
CA PRO A 142 16.77 15.49 -19.36
C PRO A 142 18.14 14.85 -19.23
N GLU A 143 18.36 14.15 -18.12
CA GLU A 143 19.56 13.34 -17.94
C GLU A 143 19.45 12.24 -18.99
N SER A 144 20.11 12.49 -20.11
CA SER A 144 20.30 11.52 -21.14
C SER A 144 21.15 10.41 -20.54
N VAL A 145 20.52 9.25 -20.31
CA VAL A 145 21.15 8.01 -19.82
C VAL A 145 22.40 7.64 -20.65
N LEU A 146 22.42 8.09 -21.91
CA LEU A 146 23.55 8.01 -22.82
C LEU A 146 24.30 9.35 -22.91
N ASN A 147 25.63 9.33 -22.75
CA ASN A 147 26.49 10.42 -23.24
C ASN A 147 26.98 10.07 -24.65
N PRO A 148 26.43 10.70 -25.70
CA PRO A 148 26.69 10.31 -27.08
C PRO A 148 28.14 10.60 -27.51
N PHE A 149 28.82 11.58 -26.90
CA PHE A 149 30.24 11.87 -27.16
C PHE A 149 31.15 10.79 -26.56
N SER A 150 30.88 10.36 -25.32
CA SER A 150 31.65 9.31 -24.67
C SER A 150 31.51 7.96 -25.38
N VAL A 151 30.35 7.67 -25.97
CA VAL A 151 30.13 6.45 -26.74
C VAL A 151 30.71 6.56 -28.16
N PHE A 152 30.63 7.73 -28.79
CA PHE A 152 31.28 7.97 -30.09
C PHE A 152 32.80 7.77 -30.04
N GLN A 153 33.46 8.21 -28.96
CA GLN A 153 34.89 7.95 -28.73
C GLN A 153 35.23 6.46 -28.68
N LYS A 154 34.30 5.61 -28.25
CA LYS A 154 34.46 4.14 -28.24
C LYS A 154 34.15 3.50 -29.59
N GLY A 155 33.61 4.26 -30.55
CA GLY A 155 33.33 3.83 -31.92
C GLY A 155 31.93 4.24 -32.41
N GLU A 156 31.85 4.71 -33.65
CA GLU A 156 30.59 5.16 -34.26
C GLU A 156 29.55 4.04 -34.42
N SER A 157 29.98 2.84 -34.81
CA SER A 157 29.08 1.68 -34.95
C SER A 157 28.44 1.29 -33.61
N LEU A 158 29.20 1.43 -32.52
CA LEU A 158 28.69 1.20 -31.16
C LEU A 158 27.65 2.25 -30.77
N LEU A 159 27.91 3.53 -31.07
CA LEU A 159 26.93 4.60 -30.86
C LEU A 159 25.63 4.32 -31.62
N ARG A 160 25.73 3.96 -32.91
CA ARG A 160 24.54 3.63 -33.73
C ARG A 160 23.74 2.47 -33.17
N SER A 161 24.42 1.39 -32.78
CA SER A 161 23.76 0.22 -32.19
C SER A 161 23.02 0.58 -30.90
N GLN A 162 23.64 1.37 -30.02
CA GLN A 162 22.99 1.80 -28.77
C GLN A 162 21.81 2.75 -29.03
N LEU A 163 21.93 3.70 -29.97
CA LEU A 163 20.84 4.62 -30.31
C LEU A 163 19.63 3.90 -30.95
N GLN A 164 19.87 2.83 -31.74
CA GLN A 164 18.79 2.02 -32.30
C GLN A 164 17.96 1.29 -31.24
N ALA A 165 18.54 1.02 -30.06
CA ALA A 165 17.84 0.41 -28.94
C ALA A 165 16.98 1.41 -28.14
N LEU A 166 17.09 2.72 -28.41
CA LEU A 166 16.37 3.78 -27.70
C LEU A 166 15.09 4.19 -28.44
N SER A 167 14.06 4.57 -27.68
CA SER A 167 12.80 5.07 -28.23
C SER A 167 12.95 6.45 -28.88
N THR A 168 12.07 6.78 -29.83
CA THR A 168 12.01 8.09 -30.51
C THR A 168 12.01 9.26 -29.52
N TRP A 169 11.20 9.18 -28.47
CA TRP A 169 11.15 10.19 -27.41
C TRP A 169 12.51 10.40 -26.73
N HIS A 170 13.23 9.31 -26.44
CA HIS A 170 14.55 9.38 -25.81
C HIS A 170 15.60 9.97 -26.76
N LEU A 171 15.55 9.64 -28.05
CA LEU A 171 16.42 10.24 -29.07
C LEU A 171 16.21 11.76 -29.18
N VAL A 172 14.95 12.24 -29.14
CA VAL A 172 14.66 13.68 -29.09
C VAL A 172 15.24 14.33 -27.84
N ASN A 173 15.16 13.67 -26.69
CA ASN A 173 15.77 14.16 -25.45
C ASN A 173 17.29 14.24 -25.53
N VAL A 174 17.97 13.25 -26.12
CA VAL A 174 19.43 13.29 -26.35
C VAL A 174 19.81 14.51 -27.22
N ILE A 175 19.07 14.75 -28.30
CA ILE A 175 19.30 15.91 -29.19
C ILE A 175 19.18 17.22 -28.40
N ARG A 176 18.16 17.35 -27.54
CA ARG A 176 17.94 18.57 -26.74
C ARG A 176 18.97 18.74 -25.63
N ALA A 177 19.29 17.67 -24.91
CA ALA A 177 20.22 17.68 -23.79
C ALA A 177 21.63 18.12 -24.22
N TYR A 178 22.09 17.67 -25.38
CA TYR A 178 23.41 17.99 -25.94
C TYR A 178 23.37 19.08 -27.02
N SER A 179 22.20 19.69 -27.23
CA SER A 179 21.95 20.71 -28.26
C SER A 179 22.49 20.32 -29.63
N LEU A 180 22.28 19.09 -30.09
CA LEU A 180 22.89 18.52 -31.31
C LEU A 180 22.25 19.05 -32.61
N SER A 181 21.13 19.76 -32.53
CA SER A 181 20.43 20.37 -33.65
C SER A 181 19.62 21.58 -33.17
N ASP A 182 19.48 22.58 -34.06
CA ASP A 182 18.64 23.77 -33.85
C ASP A 182 17.17 23.56 -34.29
N ALA A 183 16.83 22.35 -34.76
CA ALA A 183 15.48 22.01 -35.17
C ALA A 183 14.47 22.18 -34.02
N ARG A 184 13.29 22.72 -34.34
CA ARG A 184 12.21 22.88 -33.36
C ARG A 184 11.69 21.51 -32.88
N SER A 185 11.20 21.46 -31.65
CA SER A 185 10.74 20.21 -31.02
C SER A 185 9.62 19.53 -31.79
N GLU A 186 8.71 20.29 -32.40
CA GLU A 186 7.64 19.77 -33.26
C GLU A 186 8.20 19.00 -34.45
N THR A 187 9.22 19.53 -35.11
CA THR A 187 9.90 18.87 -36.24
C THR A 187 10.58 17.59 -35.79
N LEU A 188 11.30 17.61 -34.66
CA LEU A 188 11.96 16.43 -34.11
C LEU A 188 10.97 15.32 -33.74
N ASN A 189 9.82 15.66 -33.18
CA ASN A 189 8.78 14.70 -32.80
C ASN A 189 8.09 14.05 -34.01
N SER A 190 8.12 14.70 -35.18
CA SER A 190 7.61 14.14 -36.44
C SER A 190 8.63 13.29 -37.22
N MET A 191 9.89 13.25 -36.79
CA MET A 191 10.94 12.48 -37.47
C MET A 191 10.85 10.99 -37.14
N THR A 192 11.30 10.16 -38.09
CA THR A 192 11.47 8.73 -37.86
C THR A 192 12.64 8.48 -36.92
N GLN A 193 12.63 7.34 -36.23
CA GLN A 193 13.73 6.93 -35.34
C GLN A 193 15.07 6.93 -36.08
N ALA A 194 15.13 6.38 -37.30
CA ALA A 194 16.35 6.35 -38.12
C ALA A 194 16.88 7.76 -38.44
N ALA A 195 15.99 8.69 -38.79
CA ALA A 195 16.37 10.08 -39.06
C ALA A 195 16.93 10.78 -37.81
N LEU A 196 16.37 10.51 -36.63
CA LEU A 196 16.88 11.02 -35.35
C LEU A 196 18.24 10.43 -34.99
N VAL A 197 18.45 9.12 -35.21
CA VAL A 197 19.76 8.47 -35.01
C VAL A 197 20.83 9.12 -35.90
N ASP A 198 20.56 9.28 -37.19
CA ASP A 198 21.51 9.90 -38.11
C ASP A 198 21.80 11.37 -37.78
N LEU A 199 20.79 12.10 -37.31
CA LEU A 199 20.95 13.48 -36.84
C LEU A 199 21.86 13.55 -35.60
N ILE A 200 21.70 12.64 -34.64
CA ILE A 200 22.57 12.56 -33.45
C ILE A 200 24.01 12.24 -33.85
N VAL A 201 24.23 11.20 -34.67
CA VAL A 201 25.57 10.79 -35.10
C VAL A 201 26.27 11.92 -35.86
N ARG A 202 25.56 12.59 -36.76
CA ARG A 202 26.08 13.74 -37.52
C ARG A 202 26.44 14.91 -36.60
N GLY A 203 25.58 15.24 -35.65
CA GLY A 203 25.79 16.32 -34.69
C GLY A 203 27.00 16.07 -33.78
N VAL A 204 27.19 14.83 -33.32
CA VAL A 204 28.36 14.43 -32.53
C VAL A 204 29.64 14.48 -33.37
N ARG A 205 29.64 13.87 -34.56
CA ARG A 205 30.80 13.84 -35.46
C ARG A 205 31.30 15.25 -35.79
N SER A 206 30.39 16.14 -36.18
CA SER A 206 30.73 17.53 -36.54
C SER A 206 31.42 18.28 -35.39
N ARG A 207 31.02 17.99 -34.14
CA ARG A 207 31.58 18.62 -32.94
C ARG A 207 32.86 17.97 -32.43
N THR A 208 33.12 16.72 -32.77
CA THR A 208 34.40 16.05 -32.46
C THR A 208 35.47 16.31 -33.51
N GLU A 209 35.07 16.62 -34.76
CA GLU A 209 35.98 16.90 -35.88
C GLU A 209 36.37 18.39 -36.00
N THR A 210 35.73 19.29 -35.23
CA THR A 210 36.12 20.70 -35.17
C THR A 210 37.23 20.86 -34.12
N PRO A 211 38.52 21.07 -34.49
CA PRO A 211 39.53 21.46 -33.52
C PRO A 211 39.23 22.87 -33.02
N ALA A 212 39.43 23.10 -31.72
CA ALA A 212 39.46 24.43 -31.12
C ALA A 212 40.61 25.28 -31.68
#